data_AF-A0A2M9D1V7-F1
#
_entry.id   AF-A0A2M9D1V7-F1
#
_cell.length_a   1.000
_cell.length_b   1.000
_cell.length_c   1.000
_cell.angle_alpha   90.00
_cell.angle_beta   90.00
_cell.angle_gamma   90.00
#
_symmetry.space_group_name_H-M   'P 1'
#
loop_
_entity.id
_entity.type
_entity.pdbx_description
1 polymer ?
#
loop_
_entity_poly.entity_id
_entity_poly.type
_entity_poly.pdbx_seq_one_letter_code
_entity_poly.pdbx_strand_id
1 'polypeptide(L)'
;MLRSIDYSGLIYPVNPHDVAVFKSSRRDHFGYSHIQRTGTIVLIVVVVAFFALFLGAPIMGIVGGSFQSAFSSGNFFAAIPVLFFSLLVLALIVGGGYVGVKSWRKHGGPWQRFYRMNKFADDNDLVFSPLDSTAFYPGLIFTQGGNRSIHNRFRSASGRTLDYGNYRYTTGSGKNRQTHNWGFLALELDRALPHMVLDATANNQLFGVTNLPQTFAKNQALSLEGDFDTHFTLYCPKAYERDALYVFTPDLMALLIDKAAPYDVEVVDRWLLVYSPKPFDLVDPAVHRRLLGIADTVGTKALRQSRNYADETIGDRSVNLVAPRGQRLKSGVPTATLITAGIFIAVWGLQFFLRMAG
;
A
#
# COMPACT_ATOMS: atom_id res chain seq x y z
N MET A 1 24.30 -2.61 -3.90
CA MET A 1 25.22 -1.61 -3.33
C MET A 1 25.37 -1.92 -1.86
N LEU A 2 26.35 -2.70 -1.42
CA LEU A 2 26.42 -3.07 0.01
C LEU A 2 26.96 -1.89 0.84
N ARG A 3 26.05 -0.97 1.19
CA ARG A 3 26.30 0.12 2.13
C ARG A 3 26.01 -0.37 3.54
N SER A 4 26.87 -0.04 4.50
CA SER A 4 26.53 -0.16 5.92
C SER A 4 25.36 0.77 6.23
N ILE A 5 24.22 0.22 6.63
CA ILE A 5 23.01 0.99 6.94
C ILE A 5 22.94 1.24 8.45
N ASP A 6 22.86 2.51 8.85
CA ASP A 6 22.67 2.90 10.23
C ASP A 6 21.17 2.99 10.57
N TYR A 7 20.69 2.11 11.45
CA TYR A 7 19.31 2.10 11.94
C TYR A 7 19.12 2.84 13.27
N SER A 8 20.18 3.44 13.82
CA SER A 8 20.20 4.09 15.13
C SER A 8 19.08 5.13 15.29
N GLY A 9 18.84 5.96 14.27
CA GLY A 9 17.77 6.96 14.23
C GLY A 9 16.35 6.39 14.37
N LEU A 10 16.13 5.13 13.99
CA LEU A 10 14.84 4.46 14.11
C LEU A 10 14.68 3.70 15.43
N ILE A 11 15.78 3.21 16.02
CA ILE A 11 15.75 2.30 17.18
C ILE A 11 15.87 3.06 18.50
N TYR A 12 16.87 3.94 18.63
CA TYR A 12 17.21 4.50 19.93
C TYR A 12 16.15 5.47 20.45
N PRO A 13 16.05 5.66 21.78
CA PRO A 13 15.20 6.69 22.36
C PRO A 13 15.53 8.07 21.77
N VAL A 14 14.48 8.87 21.52
CA VAL A 14 14.61 10.21 20.96
C VAL A 14 14.39 11.23 22.07
N ASN A 15 15.27 12.22 22.18
CA ASN A 15 15.10 13.33 23.10
C ASN A 15 13.91 14.22 22.66
N PRO A 16 12.92 14.47 23.52
CA PRO A 16 11.79 15.35 23.19
C PRO A 16 12.20 16.77 22.75
N HIS A 17 13.32 17.29 23.26
CA HIS A 17 13.84 18.60 22.88
C HIS A 17 14.21 18.64 21.39
N ASP A 18 14.91 17.62 20.88
CA ASP A 18 15.34 17.56 19.48
C ASP A 18 14.15 17.47 18.53
N VAL A 19 13.09 16.77 18.93
CA VAL A 19 11.83 16.72 18.18
C VAL A 19 11.17 18.09 18.12
N ALA A 20 11.23 18.86 19.21
CA ALA A 20 10.67 20.21 19.26
C ALA A 20 11.44 21.18 18.34
N VAL A 21 12.77 21.11 18.33
CA VAL A 21 13.65 21.89 17.43
C VAL A 21 13.45 21.49 15.97
N PHE A 22 13.34 20.18 15.69
CA PHE A 22 13.04 19.69 14.34
C PHE A 22 11.67 20.19 13.86
N LYS A 23 10.67 20.13 14.74
CA LYS A 23 9.34 20.64 14.45
C LYS A 23 9.35 22.14 14.15
N SER A 24 10.05 22.96 14.92
CA SER A 24 10.07 24.42 14.69
C SER A 24 10.80 24.77 13.39
N SER A 25 11.94 24.13 13.10
CA SER A 25 12.76 24.41 11.91
C SER A 25 12.14 23.93 10.60
N ARG A 26 11.34 22.86 10.62
CA ARG A 26 10.81 22.22 9.41
C ARG A 26 9.29 22.32 9.24
N ARG A 27 8.60 23.05 10.12
CA ARG A 27 7.15 23.23 10.08
C ARG A 27 6.64 23.69 8.72
N ASP A 28 7.37 24.63 8.11
CA ASP A 28 6.94 25.31 6.88
C ASP A 28 7.48 24.61 5.62
N HIS A 29 8.59 23.87 5.73
CA HIS A 29 9.21 23.13 4.61
C HIS A 29 8.44 21.88 4.18
N PHE A 30 7.63 21.30 5.08
CA PHE A 30 7.04 19.98 4.87
C PHE A 30 5.57 19.99 4.43
N GLY A 31 5.05 21.12 3.92
CA GLY A 31 3.67 21.19 3.41
C GLY A 31 2.60 20.80 4.43
N TYR A 32 2.90 20.97 5.72
CA TYR A 32 2.12 20.42 6.83
C TYR A 32 0.69 21.01 6.92
N SER A 33 0.45 22.14 6.26
CA SER A 33 -0.89 22.72 6.12
C SER A 33 -1.86 21.81 5.33
N HIS A 34 -1.33 20.90 4.51
CA HIS A 34 -2.11 19.95 3.69
C HIS A 34 -2.12 18.51 4.21
N ILE A 35 -1.30 18.17 5.20
CA ILE A 35 -1.49 16.92 5.96
C ILE A 35 -2.77 17.14 6.75
N GLN A 36 -3.89 16.73 6.14
CA GLN A 36 -5.20 16.70 6.79
C GLN A 36 -4.97 16.15 8.19
N ARG A 37 -5.14 17.02 9.20
CA ARG A 37 -5.26 16.61 10.59
C ARG A 37 -6.30 15.51 10.55
N THR A 38 -5.85 14.26 10.61
CA THR A 38 -6.70 13.13 10.31
C THR A 38 -7.89 13.26 11.22
N GLY A 39 -9.06 13.37 10.57
CA GLY A 39 -10.34 13.50 11.23
C GLY A 39 -10.53 12.44 12.29
N THR A 40 -9.74 11.37 12.35
CA THR A 40 -9.75 10.34 13.40
C THR A 40 -9.62 10.87 14.82
N ILE A 41 -8.72 11.82 15.15
CA ILE A 41 -8.63 12.30 16.54
C ILE A 41 -9.81 13.20 16.87
N VAL A 42 -10.18 14.11 15.96
CA VAL A 42 -11.35 14.99 16.14
C VAL A 42 -12.64 14.17 16.14
N LEU A 43 -12.76 13.13 15.32
CA LEU A 43 -13.88 12.20 15.24
C LEU A 43 -13.94 11.32 16.49
N ILE A 44 -12.82 10.80 17.01
CA ILE A 44 -12.82 10.08 18.28
C ILE A 44 -13.23 11.02 19.41
N VAL A 45 -12.69 12.24 19.47
CA VAL A 45 -13.05 13.23 20.50
C VAL A 45 -14.52 13.67 20.36
N VAL A 46 -15.01 13.88 19.14
CA VAL A 46 -16.40 14.26 18.85
C VAL A 46 -17.34 13.09 19.09
N VAL A 47 -16.97 11.85 18.75
CA VAL A 47 -17.77 10.63 19.03
C VAL A 47 -17.79 10.36 20.53
N VAL A 48 -16.66 10.48 21.23
CA VAL A 48 -16.60 10.33 22.70
C VAL A 48 -17.39 11.45 23.38
N ALA A 49 -17.24 12.71 22.94
CA ALA A 49 -18.01 13.83 23.46
C ALA A 49 -19.50 13.70 23.13
N PHE A 50 -19.87 13.24 21.93
CA PHE A 50 -21.25 12.97 21.52
C PHE A 50 -21.85 11.81 22.33
N PHE A 51 -21.12 10.71 22.52
CA PHE A 51 -21.57 9.62 23.39
C PHE A 51 -21.72 10.09 24.84
N ALA A 52 -20.78 10.89 25.36
CA ALA A 52 -20.87 11.43 26.72
C ALA A 52 -22.03 12.43 26.90
N LEU A 53 -22.26 13.33 25.93
CA LEU A 53 -23.27 14.38 26.00
C LEU A 53 -24.67 13.92 25.59
N PHE A 54 -24.80 13.16 24.50
CA PHE A 54 -26.09 12.78 23.91
C PHE A 54 -26.58 11.40 24.34
N LEU A 55 -25.69 10.44 24.62
CA LEU A 55 -26.08 9.11 25.08
C LEU A 55 -25.87 8.92 26.58
N GLY A 56 -24.96 9.67 27.20
CA GLY A 56 -24.70 9.59 28.64
C GLY A 56 -25.91 9.91 29.51
N ALA A 57 -26.61 11.02 29.24
CA ALA A 57 -27.77 11.42 30.03
C ALA A 57 -28.97 10.46 29.90
N PRO A 58 -29.38 10.01 28.69
CA PRO A 58 -30.42 8.99 28.54
C PRO A 58 -30.05 7.63 29.13
N ILE A 59 -28.79 7.19 28.97
CA ILE A 59 -28.33 5.91 29.54
C ILE A 59 -28.34 5.99 31.06
N MET A 60 -27.85 7.07 31.67
CA MET A 60 -27.91 7.26 33.12
C MET A 60 -29.35 7.33 33.62
N GLY A 61 -30.27 7.93 32.87
CA GLY A 61 -31.70 7.94 33.17
C GLY A 61 -32.33 6.54 33.11
N ILE A 62 -32.01 5.74 32.09
CA ILE A 62 -32.48 4.36 31.95
C ILE A 62 -31.90 3.47 33.06
N VAL A 63 -30.59 3.56 33.32
CA VAL A 63 -29.91 2.81 34.39
C VAL A 63 -30.49 3.17 35.75
N GLY A 64 -30.65 4.47 36.04
CA GLY A 64 -31.25 4.94 37.29
C GLY A 64 -32.70 4.50 37.44
N GLY A 65 -33.50 4.61 36.38
CA GLY A 65 -34.89 4.17 36.36
C GLY A 65 -35.06 2.65 36.55
N SER A 66 -34.22 1.85 35.89
CA SER A 66 -34.20 0.38 36.06
C SER A 66 -33.71 -0.05 37.43
N PHE A 67 -32.79 0.69 38.05
CA PHE A 67 -32.33 0.42 39.41
C PHE A 67 -33.40 0.78 40.44
N GLN A 68 -34.05 1.94 40.28
CA GLN A 68 -35.16 2.38 41.13
C GLN A 68 -36.32 1.38 41.09
N SER A 69 -36.70 0.89 39.90
CA SER A 69 -37.81 -0.06 39.74
C SER A 69 -37.47 -1.45 40.28
N ALA A 70 -36.23 -1.92 40.10
CA ALA A 70 -35.76 -3.17 40.69
C ALA A 70 -35.76 -3.11 42.23
N PHE A 71 -35.34 -1.98 42.81
CA PHE A 71 -35.34 -1.78 44.26
C PHE A 71 -36.76 -1.70 44.82
N SER A 72 -37.67 -0.97 44.16
CA SER A 72 -39.06 -0.83 44.62
C SER A 72 -39.89 -2.11 44.47
N SER A 73 -39.56 -2.95 43.48
CA SER A 73 -40.27 -4.22 43.22
C SER A 73 -39.64 -5.44 43.89
N GLY A 74 -38.44 -5.30 44.46
CA GLY A 74 -37.64 -6.40 45.01
C GLY A 74 -37.11 -7.40 43.96
N ASN A 75 -37.36 -7.17 42.66
CA ASN A 75 -36.97 -8.07 41.58
C ASN A 75 -35.71 -7.55 40.85
N PHE A 76 -34.55 -7.97 41.33
CA PHE A 76 -33.26 -7.57 40.77
C PHE A 76 -32.95 -8.18 39.38
N PHE A 77 -33.67 -9.21 38.95
CA PHE A 77 -33.45 -9.81 37.62
C PHE A 77 -33.74 -8.83 36.47
N ALA A 78 -34.67 -7.87 36.67
CA ALA A 78 -35.01 -6.87 35.67
C ALA A 78 -33.87 -5.87 35.39
N ALA A 79 -32.91 -5.70 36.32
CA ALA A 79 -31.77 -4.79 36.14
C ALA A 79 -30.58 -5.43 35.40
N ILE A 80 -30.55 -6.76 35.27
CA ILE A 80 -29.41 -7.50 34.70
C ILE A 80 -29.07 -7.06 33.26
N PRO A 81 -30.03 -6.93 32.31
CA PRO A 81 -29.71 -6.53 30.94
C PRO A 81 -29.11 -5.13 30.84
N VAL A 82 -29.60 -4.21 31.68
CA VAL A 82 -29.18 -2.81 31.72
C VAL A 82 -27.78 -2.69 32.32
N LEU A 83 -27.48 -3.43 33.39
CA LEU A 83 -26.14 -3.52 33.97
C LEU A 83 -25.14 -4.15 32.98
N PHE A 84 -25.52 -5.23 32.30
CA PHE A 84 -24.69 -5.89 31.30
C PHE A 84 -24.35 -4.94 30.14
N PHE A 85 -25.34 -4.24 29.58
CA PHE A 85 -25.13 -3.27 28.52
C PHE A 85 -24.24 -2.10 28.97
N SER A 86 -24.44 -1.60 30.19
CA SER A 86 -23.63 -0.51 30.77
C SER A 86 -22.17 -0.92 30.95
N LEU A 87 -21.93 -2.14 31.43
CA LEU A 87 -20.57 -2.71 31.57
C LEU A 87 -19.91 -2.92 30.20
N LEU A 88 -20.66 -3.37 29.19
CA LEU A 88 -20.16 -3.53 27.82
C LEU A 88 -19.70 -2.18 27.23
N VAL A 89 -20.53 -1.13 27.39
CA VAL A 89 -20.18 0.22 26.94
C VAL A 89 -18.95 0.76 27.68
N LEU A 90 -18.89 0.58 29.00
CA LEU A 90 -17.72 0.99 29.79
C LEU A 90 -16.45 0.25 29.36
N ALA A 91 -16.54 -1.06 29.12
CA ALA A 91 -15.43 -1.87 28.64
C ALA A 91 -14.93 -1.41 27.25
N LEU A 92 -15.83 -1.02 26.35
CA LEU A 92 -15.46 -0.46 25.04
C LEU A 92 -14.76 0.90 25.16
N ILE A 93 -15.23 1.78 26.06
CA ILE A 93 -14.62 3.09 26.29
C ILE A 93 -13.24 2.95 26.92
N VAL A 94 -13.13 2.18 28.01
CA VAL A 94 -11.86 1.96 28.72
C VAL A 94 -10.88 1.19 27.84
N GLY A 95 -11.35 0.14 27.16
CA GLY A 95 -10.56 -0.65 26.22
C GLY A 95 -10.07 0.19 25.04
N GLY A 96 -10.95 1.00 24.43
CA GLY A 96 -10.60 1.92 23.35
C GLY A 96 -9.59 2.98 23.79
N GLY A 97 -9.79 3.59 24.97
CA GLY A 97 -8.86 4.56 25.55
C GLY A 97 -7.49 3.95 25.87
N TYR A 98 -7.46 2.76 26.47
CA TYR A 98 -6.24 2.01 26.74
C TYR A 98 -5.47 1.68 25.45
N VAL A 99 -6.16 1.17 24.42
CA VAL A 99 -5.56 0.88 23.11
C VAL A 99 -5.04 2.16 22.45
N GLY A 100 -5.79 3.27 22.53
CA GLY A 100 -5.38 4.58 22.00
C GLY A 100 -4.10 5.11 22.67
N VAL A 101 -4.05 5.10 24.00
CA VAL A 101 -2.87 5.54 24.78
C VAL A 101 -1.68 4.60 24.54
N LYS A 102 -1.91 3.29 24.52
CA LYS A 102 -0.86 2.29 24.22
C LYS A 102 -0.31 2.48 22.81
N SER A 103 -1.17 2.73 21.83
CA SER A 103 -0.76 3.02 20.45
C SER A 103 0.05 4.31 20.35
N TRP A 104 -0.38 5.38 21.03
CA TRP A 104 0.32 6.67 21.05
C TRP A 104 1.68 6.59 21.76
N ARG A 105 1.77 5.90 22.90
CA ARG A 105 3.05 5.66 23.61
C ARG A 105 4.00 4.77 22.83
N LYS A 106 3.49 3.76 22.12
CA LYS A 106 4.31 2.83 21.34
C LYS A 106 4.87 3.47 20.06
N HIS A 107 4.12 4.35 19.40
CA HIS A 107 4.49 4.88 18.08
C HIS A 107 4.90 6.36 18.06
N GLY A 108 4.77 7.08 19.19
CA GLY A 108 5.10 8.49 19.31
C GLY A 108 4.15 9.43 18.57
N GLY A 109 4.33 10.73 18.77
CA GLY A 109 3.62 11.75 17.99
C GLY A 109 4.11 11.81 16.52
N PRO A 110 3.32 12.35 15.58
CA PRO A 110 3.72 12.45 14.16
C PRO A 110 5.10 13.06 13.93
N TRP A 111 5.45 14.10 14.70
CA TRP A 111 6.74 14.78 14.61
C TRP A 111 7.91 13.93 15.08
N GLN A 112 7.72 13.08 16.09
CA GLN A 112 8.75 12.14 16.52
C GLN A 112 9.00 11.10 15.41
N ARG A 113 7.95 10.63 14.74
CA ARG A 113 8.07 9.72 13.60
C ARG A 113 8.84 10.35 12.44
N PHE A 114 8.51 11.60 12.08
CA PHE A 114 9.24 12.35 11.05
C PHE A 114 10.68 12.62 11.43
N TYR A 115 10.95 12.95 12.69
CA TYR A 115 12.31 13.13 13.18
C TYR A 115 13.14 11.85 13.03
N ARG A 116 12.59 10.69 13.45
CA ARG A 116 13.25 9.39 13.31
C ARG A 116 13.56 9.06 11.85
N MET A 117 12.58 9.24 10.97
CA MET A 117 12.73 9.00 9.53
C MET A 117 13.73 9.95 8.88
N ASN A 118 13.70 11.24 9.22
CA ASN A 118 14.66 12.21 8.72
C ASN A 118 16.08 11.88 9.20
N LYS A 119 16.25 11.57 10.48
CA LYS A 119 17.55 11.18 11.03
C LYS A 119 18.09 9.93 10.35
N PHE A 120 17.27 8.90 10.19
CA PHE A 120 17.63 7.71 9.41
C PHE A 120 18.05 8.07 7.98
N ALA A 121 17.35 9.00 7.33
CA ALA A 121 17.70 9.41 5.99
C ALA A 121 19.08 10.09 5.94
N ASP A 122 19.29 11.09 6.81
CA ASP A 122 20.54 11.84 6.91
C ASP A 122 21.74 10.92 7.22
N ASP A 123 21.56 9.93 8.10
CA ASP A 123 22.61 8.97 8.48
C ASP A 123 22.95 7.97 7.35
N ASN A 124 22.16 7.90 6.27
CA ASN A 124 22.28 6.88 5.20
C ASN A 124 22.36 7.45 3.77
N ASP A 125 22.71 8.73 3.59
CA ASP A 125 22.61 9.51 2.34
C ASP A 125 21.28 9.30 1.60
N LEU A 126 20.19 9.33 2.35
CA LEU A 126 18.86 9.43 1.80
C LEU A 126 18.29 10.82 2.10
N VAL A 127 17.32 11.23 1.29
CA VAL A 127 16.52 12.44 1.52
C VAL A 127 15.12 12.00 1.90
N PHE A 128 14.66 12.44 3.07
CA PHE A 128 13.30 12.20 3.55
C PHE A 128 12.37 13.36 3.17
N SER A 129 11.19 13.02 2.63
CA SER A 129 10.06 13.96 2.48
C SER A 129 8.76 13.34 3.00
N PRO A 130 8.06 13.97 3.94
CA PRO A 130 6.81 13.44 4.49
C PRO A 130 5.65 13.49 3.48
N LEU A 131 5.70 14.40 2.51
CA LEU A 131 4.68 14.56 1.48
C LEU A 131 5.28 15.12 0.18
N ASP A 132 4.93 14.51 -0.94
CA ASP A 132 5.26 14.98 -2.28
C ASP A 132 4.09 14.74 -3.23
N SER A 133 3.60 15.78 -3.91
CA SER A 133 2.49 15.70 -4.88
C SER A 133 2.94 15.88 -6.34
N THR A 134 4.24 15.97 -6.59
CA THR A 134 4.81 16.34 -7.88
C THR A 134 5.52 15.19 -8.59
N ALA A 135 5.81 14.10 -7.89
CA ALA A 135 6.48 12.95 -8.47
C ALA A 135 5.54 12.07 -9.29
N PHE A 136 5.98 11.73 -10.50
CA PHE A 136 5.27 10.87 -11.43
C PHE A 136 6.19 9.76 -11.93
N TYR A 137 5.70 8.52 -11.88
CA TYR A 137 6.34 7.35 -12.46
C TYR A 137 5.42 6.76 -13.56
N PRO A 138 5.97 6.05 -14.56
CA PRO A 138 5.17 5.46 -15.63
C PRO A 138 4.40 4.20 -15.22
N GLY A 139 4.57 3.73 -13.98
CA GLY A 139 4.01 2.47 -13.49
C GLY A 139 2.50 2.44 -13.27
N LEU A 140 1.97 1.23 -13.16
CA LEU A 140 0.55 0.91 -13.08
C LEU A 140 -0.19 1.73 -12.03
N ILE A 141 0.32 1.79 -10.80
CA ILE A 141 -0.37 2.49 -9.70
C ILE A 141 -0.32 4.02 -9.87
N PHE A 142 0.73 4.54 -10.51
CA PHE A 142 1.01 5.98 -10.59
C PHE A 142 0.18 6.71 -11.65
N THR A 143 -0.36 5.96 -12.61
CA THR A 143 -1.18 6.48 -13.71
C THR A 143 -2.68 6.48 -13.39
N GLN A 144 -3.07 5.97 -12.23
CA GLN A 144 -4.48 5.85 -11.81
C GLN A 144 -5.05 7.11 -11.16
N GLY A 145 -6.34 7.34 -11.39
CA GLY A 145 -7.16 8.31 -10.67
C GLY A 145 -6.57 9.73 -10.62
N GLY A 146 -6.90 10.48 -9.56
CA GLY A 146 -6.40 11.83 -9.31
C GLY A 146 -6.07 12.07 -7.83
N ASN A 147 -5.68 13.30 -7.48
CA ASN A 147 -5.20 13.67 -6.13
C ASN A 147 -4.06 12.75 -5.65
N ARG A 148 -3.00 12.71 -6.45
CA ARG A 148 -1.86 11.81 -6.29
C ARG A 148 -0.85 12.42 -5.33
N SER A 149 -0.33 11.60 -4.43
CA SER A 149 0.69 12.02 -3.48
C SER A 149 1.52 10.84 -3.00
N ILE A 150 2.76 11.11 -2.64
CA ILE A 150 3.65 10.18 -1.96
C ILE A 150 3.85 10.70 -0.53
N HIS A 151 3.59 9.84 0.44
CA HIS A 151 3.82 10.06 1.85
C HIS A 151 5.06 9.32 2.32
N ASN A 152 5.79 9.92 3.28
CA ASN A 152 6.98 9.33 3.90
C ASN A 152 7.99 8.81 2.85
N ARG A 153 8.29 9.63 1.85
CA ARG A 153 9.20 9.33 0.74
C ARG A 153 10.66 9.33 1.22
N PHE A 154 11.43 8.37 0.77
CA PHE A 154 12.88 8.32 0.88
C PHE A 154 13.48 8.24 -0.51
N ARG A 155 14.49 9.06 -0.77
CA ARG A 155 15.24 9.04 -2.02
C ARG A 155 16.72 8.93 -1.78
N SER A 156 17.47 8.25 -2.64
CA SER A 156 18.92 8.38 -2.70
C SER A 156 19.32 9.85 -2.87
N ALA A 157 20.17 10.36 -1.97
CA ALA A 157 20.72 11.72 -2.10
C ALA A 157 21.78 11.80 -3.22
N SER A 158 22.41 10.68 -3.55
CA SER A 158 23.46 10.57 -4.57
C SER A 158 23.46 9.18 -5.21
N GLY A 159 24.20 9.03 -6.30
CA GLY A 159 24.33 7.75 -7.01
C GLY A 159 23.08 7.40 -7.82
N ARG A 160 22.74 6.11 -7.85
CA ARG A 160 21.61 5.60 -8.65
C ARG A 160 20.29 5.89 -7.96
N THR A 161 19.28 6.24 -8.74
CA THR A 161 17.96 6.55 -8.23
C THR A 161 17.35 5.35 -7.52
N LEU A 162 17.25 5.48 -6.21
CA LEU A 162 16.45 4.66 -5.30
C LEU A 162 15.38 5.56 -4.72
N ASP A 163 14.12 5.17 -4.83
CA ASP A 163 13.01 5.91 -4.24
C ASP A 163 11.98 4.96 -3.65
N TYR A 164 11.53 5.19 -2.43
CA TYR A 164 10.48 4.37 -1.83
C TYR A 164 9.64 5.18 -0.87
N GLY A 165 8.41 4.76 -0.68
CA GLY A 165 7.46 5.50 0.15
C GLY A 165 6.06 4.91 0.07
N ASN A 166 5.08 5.73 0.44
CA ASN A 166 3.67 5.35 0.42
C ASN A 166 2.90 6.19 -0.58
N TYR A 167 2.50 5.60 -1.69
CA TYR A 167 1.73 6.29 -2.72
C TYR A 167 0.23 6.26 -2.41
N ARG A 168 -0.45 7.36 -2.69
CA ARG A 168 -1.89 7.54 -2.51
C ARG A 168 -2.50 8.21 -3.74
N TYR A 169 -3.65 7.68 -4.17
CA TYR A 169 -4.49 8.31 -5.18
C TYR A 169 -5.97 8.09 -4.85
N THR A 170 -6.84 8.83 -5.53
CA THR A 170 -8.29 8.70 -5.39
C THR A 170 -8.96 8.39 -6.72
N THR A 171 -9.97 7.51 -6.68
CA THR A 171 -10.85 7.19 -7.82
C THR A 171 -12.30 7.50 -7.48
N GLY A 172 -13.15 7.58 -8.50
CA GLY A 172 -14.55 7.94 -8.34
C GLY A 172 -14.77 9.41 -7.99
N SER A 173 -16.02 9.78 -7.73
CA SER A 173 -16.43 11.15 -7.43
C SER A 173 -17.54 11.17 -6.38
N GLY A 174 -17.68 12.31 -5.69
CA GLY A 174 -18.72 12.52 -4.68
C GLY A 174 -18.74 11.45 -3.59
N LYS A 175 -19.91 10.82 -3.39
CA LYS A 175 -20.13 9.76 -2.39
C LYS A 175 -19.42 8.43 -2.71
N ASN A 176 -19.02 8.23 -3.97
CA ASN A 176 -18.33 7.02 -4.43
C ASN A 176 -16.81 7.22 -4.55
N ARG A 177 -16.27 8.27 -3.90
CA ARG A 177 -14.83 8.52 -3.88
C ARG A 177 -14.13 7.48 -3.02
N GLN A 178 -13.16 6.78 -3.59
CA GLN A 178 -12.31 5.83 -2.89
C GLN A 178 -10.87 6.33 -2.83
N THR A 179 -10.19 6.06 -1.71
CA THR A 179 -8.77 6.36 -1.52
C THR A 179 -7.99 5.07 -1.51
N HIS A 180 -7.01 4.98 -2.42
CA HIS A 180 -6.12 3.84 -2.57
C HIS A 180 -4.77 4.18 -1.97
N ASN A 181 -4.15 3.24 -1.26
CA ASN A 181 -2.85 3.41 -0.65
C ASN A 181 -1.96 2.23 -1.02
N TRP A 182 -0.71 2.51 -1.36
CA TRP A 182 0.28 1.54 -1.80
C TRP A 182 1.62 1.83 -1.13
N GLY A 183 2.34 0.80 -0.73
CA GLY A 183 3.78 0.90 -0.56
C GLY A 183 4.45 0.76 -1.92
N PHE A 184 5.49 1.54 -2.20
CA PHE A 184 6.29 1.33 -3.41
C PHE A 184 7.79 1.47 -3.15
N LEU A 185 8.57 0.82 -4.02
CA LEU A 185 10.00 0.99 -4.21
C LEU A 185 10.25 1.14 -5.72
N ALA A 186 11.09 2.08 -6.12
CA ALA A 186 11.41 2.41 -7.50
C ALA A 186 12.92 2.48 -7.67
N LEU A 187 13.41 1.78 -8.67
CA LEU A 187 14.83 1.69 -9.03
C LEU A 187 14.97 2.02 -10.51
N GLU A 188 15.87 2.94 -10.82
CA GLU A 188 16.15 3.28 -12.21
C GLU A 188 17.12 2.28 -12.85
N LEU A 189 16.76 1.80 -14.04
CA LEU A 189 17.53 0.90 -14.89
C LEU A 189 18.39 1.66 -15.92
N ASP A 190 19.50 1.04 -16.33
CA ASP A 190 20.41 1.63 -17.32
C ASP A 190 19.78 1.66 -18.73
N ARG A 191 18.91 0.68 -19.03
CA ARG A 191 18.26 0.49 -20.32
C ARG A 191 16.74 0.50 -20.19
N ALA A 192 16.06 0.98 -21.23
CA ALA A 192 14.63 0.84 -21.36
C ALA A 192 14.30 -0.63 -21.68
N LEU A 193 13.33 -1.21 -20.97
CA LEU A 193 12.91 -2.59 -21.12
C LEU A 193 11.43 -2.67 -21.55
N PRO A 194 11.01 -3.77 -22.21
CA PRO A 194 9.60 -4.04 -22.46
C PRO A 194 8.81 -4.03 -21.15
N HIS A 195 7.57 -3.56 -21.22
CA HIS A 195 6.73 -3.50 -20.02
C HIS A 195 6.39 -4.91 -19.55
N MET A 196 6.92 -5.32 -18.41
CA MET A 196 6.65 -6.65 -17.83
C MET A 196 6.13 -6.50 -16.41
N VAL A 197 5.20 -7.37 -16.01
CA VAL A 197 4.61 -7.35 -14.67
C VAL A 197 4.65 -8.74 -14.08
N LEU A 198 5.21 -8.86 -12.88
CA LEU A 198 5.13 -10.03 -12.03
C LEU A 198 4.05 -9.76 -10.97
N ASP A 199 2.91 -10.40 -11.13
CA ASP A 199 1.77 -10.35 -10.20
C ASP A 199 1.96 -11.43 -9.13
N ALA A 200 2.17 -11.02 -7.87
CA ALA A 200 2.54 -11.92 -6.79
C ALA A 200 1.32 -12.71 -6.27
N THR A 201 1.37 -14.04 -6.37
CA THR A 201 0.26 -14.90 -5.94
C THR A 201 -0.02 -14.79 -4.45
N ALA A 202 1.02 -14.52 -3.64
CA ALA A 202 0.95 -14.42 -2.20
C ALA A 202 0.20 -13.20 -1.68
N ASN A 203 0.06 -12.14 -2.50
CA ASN A 203 -0.65 -10.94 -2.09
C ASN A 203 -2.12 -10.93 -2.52
N ASN A 204 -2.52 -11.82 -3.44
CA ASN A 204 -3.88 -11.91 -3.98
C ASN A 204 -4.95 -11.95 -2.89
N GLN A 205 -6.08 -11.31 -3.19
CA GLN A 205 -7.25 -11.33 -2.32
C GLN A 205 -7.88 -12.73 -2.27
N LEU A 206 -8.86 -12.89 -1.39
CA LEU A 206 -9.65 -14.13 -1.31
C LEU A 206 -10.17 -14.50 -2.72
N PHE A 207 -10.07 -15.79 -3.07
CA PHE A 207 -10.38 -16.33 -4.41
C PHE A 207 -9.38 -15.95 -5.53
N GLY A 208 -8.15 -15.53 -5.19
CA GLY A 208 -7.07 -15.37 -6.17
C GLY A 208 -7.19 -14.11 -7.03
N VAL A 209 -7.94 -13.10 -6.58
CA VAL A 209 -8.09 -11.83 -7.29
C VAL A 209 -6.85 -10.97 -7.06
N THR A 210 -6.20 -10.55 -8.15
CA THR A 210 -5.05 -9.62 -8.08
C THR A 210 -5.43 -8.30 -7.42
N ASN A 211 -4.48 -7.71 -6.68
CA ASN A 211 -4.66 -6.36 -6.13
C ASN A 211 -4.28 -5.27 -7.12
N LEU A 212 -3.65 -5.61 -8.25
CA LEU A 212 -3.23 -4.63 -9.24
C LEU A 212 -4.43 -3.82 -9.74
N PRO A 213 -4.25 -2.52 -10.01
CA PRO A 213 -5.34 -1.64 -10.43
C PRO A 213 -5.85 -1.95 -11.85
N GLN A 214 -5.17 -2.84 -12.57
CA GLN A 214 -5.46 -3.19 -13.95
C GLN A 214 -5.30 -4.71 -14.14
N THR A 215 -6.23 -5.31 -14.88
CA THR A 215 -6.11 -6.68 -15.39
C THR A 215 -5.48 -6.67 -16.79
N PHE A 216 -4.70 -7.70 -17.13
CA PHE A 216 -4.07 -7.84 -18.44
C PHE A 216 -4.73 -8.93 -19.28
N ALA A 217 -4.52 -8.87 -20.60
CA ALA A 217 -5.05 -9.89 -21.50
C ALA A 217 -4.39 -11.25 -21.20
N LYS A 218 -5.19 -12.32 -21.09
CA LYS A 218 -4.69 -13.67 -20.74
C LYS A 218 -3.59 -14.18 -21.67
N ASN A 219 -3.63 -13.78 -22.94
CA ASN A 219 -2.63 -14.16 -23.94
C ASN A 219 -1.34 -13.33 -23.89
N GLN A 220 -1.15 -12.56 -22.81
CA GLN A 220 0.08 -11.88 -22.45
C GLN A 220 0.72 -12.48 -21.20
N ALA A 221 0.08 -13.49 -20.58
CA ALA A 221 0.68 -14.26 -19.51
C ALA A 221 1.70 -15.23 -20.09
N LEU A 222 2.88 -15.28 -19.49
CA LEU A 222 3.98 -16.18 -19.84
C LEU A 222 4.31 -17.03 -18.62
N SER A 223 4.22 -18.35 -18.79
CA SER A 223 4.65 -19.33 -17.81
C SER A 223 6.17 -19.48 -17.89
N LEU A 224 6.83 -19.50 -16.73
CA LEU A 224 8.27 -19.69 -16.63
C LEU A 224 8.61 -21.06 -16.04
N GLU A 225 9.85 -21.50 -16.26
CA GLU A 225 10.31 -22.82 -15.82
C GLU A 225 10.37 -22.96 -14.29
N GLY A 226 10.36 -24.20 -13.81
CA GLY A 226 10.45 -24.51 -12.39
C GLY A 226 9.15 -24.28 -11.63
N ASP A 227 9.25 -23.77 -10.42
CA ASP A 227 8.11 -23.46 -9.53
C ASP A 227 7.75 -21.96 -9.53
N PHE A 228 8.30 -21.17 -10.46
CA PHE A 228 8.12 -19.72 -10.49
C PHE A 228 6.65 -19.29 -10.57
N ASP A 229 5.84 -20.02 -11.35
CA ASP A 229 4.41 -19.77 -11.52
C ASP A 229 3.59 -19.97 -10.23
N THR A 230 4.14 -20.66 -9.24
CA THR A 230 3.49 -20.78 -7.92
C THR A 230 3.61 -19.49 -7.10
N HIS A 231 4.61 -18.67 -7.41
CA HIS A 231 4.92 -17.42 -6.70
C HIS A 231 4.48 -16.18 -7.47
N PHE A 232 4.60 -16.19 -8.80
CA PHE A 232 4.29 -15.04 -9.65
C PHE A 232 3.59 -15.46 -10.93
N THR A 233 2.65 -14.64 -11.40
CA THR A 233 2.23 -14.68 -12.81
C THR A 233 2.96 -13.58 -13.57
N LEU A 234 3.78 -13.96 -14.56
CA LEU A 234 4.47 -13.02 -15.43
C LEU A 234 3.57 -12.61 -16.60
N TYR A 235 3.44 -11.30 -16.83
CA TYR A 235 2.84 -10.71 -18.00
C TYR A 235 3.87 -9.96 -18.84
N CYS A 236 3.85 -10.14 -20.16
CA CYS A 236 4.67 -9.40 -21.11
C CYS A 236 3.89 -9.10 -22.42
N PRO A 237 4.30 -8.09 -23.20
CA PRO A 237 3.75 -7.83 -24.52
C PRO A 237 3.94 -9.03 -25.44
N LYS A 238 2.97 -9.25 -26.31
CA LYS A 238 3.09 -10.29 -27.34
C LYS A 238 4.32 -10.03 -28.21
N ALA A 239 5.02 -11.10 -28.58
CA ALA A 239 6.27 -11.07 -29.32
C ALA A 239 7.48 -10.49 -28.54
N TYR A 240 7.35 -10.33 -27.20
CA TYR A 240 8.44 -9.99 -26.28
C TYR A 240 8.69 -11.11 -25.24
N GLU A 241 8.16 -12.30 -25.47
CA GLU A 241 8.33 -13.45 -24.56
C GLU A 241 9.81 -13.81 -24.44
N ARG A 242 10.56 -13.75 -25.55
CA ARG A 242 12.01 -13.98 -25.53
C ARG A 242 12.77 -12.91 -24.76
N ASP A 243 12.38 -11.65 -24.90
CA ASP A 243 12.96 -10.54 -24.13
C ASP A 243 12.70 -10.71 -22.63
N ALA A 244 11.52 -11.21 -22.27
CA ALA A 244 11.21 -11.55 -20.89
C ALA A 244 12.14 -12.65 -20.35
N LEU A 245 12.39 -13.71 -21.12
CA LEU A 245 13.35 -14.76 -20.75
C LEU A 245 14.80 -14.26 -20.67
N TYR A 246 15.17 -13.28 -21.50
CA TYR A 246 16.49 -12.63 -21.41
C TYR A 246 16.68 -11.87 -20.10
N VAL A 247 15.62 -11.22 -19.60
CA VAL A 247 15.67 -10.45 -18.35
C VAL A 247 15.50 -11.35 -17.12
N PHE A 248 14.50 -12.24 -17.13
CA PHE A 248 14.17 -13.13 -16.02
C PHE A 248 14.98 -14.43 -16.09
N THR A 249 16.29 -14.30 -15.95
CA THR A 249 17.18 -15.45 -15.83
C THR A 249 16.89 -16.24 -14.55
N PRO A 250 17.19 -17.56 -14.50
CA PRO A 250 16.92 -18.39 -13.32
C PRO A 250 17.42 -17.83 -11.98
N ASP A 251 18.58 -17.19 -11.97
CA ASP A 251 19.13 -16.56 -10.77
C ASP A 251 18.42 -15.25 -10.37
N LEU A 252 17.85 -14.49 -11.32
CA LEU A 252 16.97 -13.36 -10.97
C LEU A 252 15.62 -13.87 -10.46
N MET A 253 15.07 -14.93 -11.06
CA MET A 253 13.83 -15.57 -10.62
C MET A 253 13.93 -16.05 -9.17
N ALA A 254 15.01 -16.74 -8.81
CA ALA A 254 15.26 -17.18 -7.44
C ALA A 254 15.32 -15.99 -6.45
N LEU A 255 16.01 -14.90 -6.81
CA LEU A 255 16.07 -13.70 -5.96
C LEU A 255 14.70 -13.03 -5.79
N LEU A 256 13.87 -13.02 -6.83
CA LEU A 256 12.50 -12.50 -6.76
C LEU A 256 11.66 -13.31 -5.78
N ILE A 257 11.73 -14.65 -5.84
CA ILE A 257 11.06 -15.54 -4.89
C ILE A 257 11.56 -15.25 -3.46
N ASP A 258 12.87 -15.25 -3.24
CA ASP A 258 13.46 -15.15 -1.90
C ASP A 258 13.23 -13.79 -1.23
N LYS A 259 13.20 -12.70 -2.01
CA LYS A 259 13.25 -11.33 -1.48
C LYS A 259 11.96 -10.55 -1.72
N ALA A 260 11.32 -10.77 -2.87
CA ALA A 260 10.21 -9.97 -3.36
C ALA A 260 8.86 -10.71 -3.44
N ALA A 261 8.78 -12.00 -3.09
CA ALA A 261 7.55 -12.82 -3.21
C ALA A 261 6.22 -12.19 -2.77
N PRO A 262 6.11 -11.38 -1.70
CA PRO A 262 4.82 -10.78 -1.33
C PRO A 262 4.52 -9.45 -2.04
N TYR A 263 5.35 -9.03 -2.99
CA TYR A 263 5.25 -7.75 -3.69
C TYR A 263 5.12 -7.97 -5.19
N ASP A 264 4.26 -7.19 -5.82
CA ASP A 264 4.21 -7.15 -7.28
C ASP A 264 5.44 -6.42 -7.79
N VAL A 265 5.97 -6.84 -8.94
CA VAL A 265 7.13 -6.21 -9.56
C VAL A 265 6.77 -5.79 -10.97
N GLU A 266 7.00 -4.54 -11.33
CA GLU A 266 6.77 -4.00 -12.66
C GLU A 266 8.07 -3.46 -13.24
N VAL A 267 8.39 -3.91 -14.45
CA VAL A 267 9.41 -3.31 -15.30
C VAL A 267 8.68 -2.47 -16.33
N VAL A 268 8.94 -1.16 -16.39
CA VAL A 268 8.33 -0.28 -17.38
C VAL A 268 9.26 0.87 -17.71
N ASP A 269 9.45 1.12 -19.01
CA ASP A 269 10.45 2.06 -19.50
C ASP A 269 11.82 1.76 -18.84
N ARG A 270 12.35 2.68 -18.05
CA ARG A 270 13.61 2.54 -17.32
C ARG A 270 13.42 2.28 -15.82
N TRP A 271 12.27 1.77 -15.40
CA TRP A 271 11.98 1.59 -13.98
C TRP A 271 11.73 0.13 -13.65
N LEU A 272 12.37 -0.33 -12.59
CA LEU A 272 11.95 -1.50 -11.83
C LEU A 272 11.20 -1.00 -10.59
N LEU A 273 9.90 -1.25 -10.56
CA LEU A 273 8.97 -0.83 -9.54
C LEU A 273 8.52 -2.06 -8.73
N VAL A 274 8.40 -1.90 -7.43
CA VAL A 274 7.93 -2.95 -6.51
C VAL A 274 6.77 -2.38 -5.72
N TYR A 275 5.65 -3.10 -5.67
CA TYR A 275 4.41 -2.65 -5.04
C TYR A 275 4.01 -3.50 -3.86
N SER A 276 3.52 -2.83 -2.83
CA SER A 276 2.79 -3.46 -1.73
C SER A 276 1.37 -2.94 -1.67
N PRO A 277 0.36 -3.82 -1.62
CA PRO A 277 -1.05 -3.40 -1.48
C PRO A 277 -1.33 -2.73 -0.14
N LYS A 278 -0.38 -2.78 0.81
CA LYS A 278 -0.45 -2.09 2.09
C LYS A 278 0.65 -1.03 2.17
N PRO A 279 0.37 0.14 2.77
CA PRO A 279 1.41 1.13 3.03
C PRO A 279 2.45 0.57 4.01
N PHE A 280 3.70 0.95 3.81
CA PHE A 280 4.84 0.65 4.64
C PHE A 280 4.83 1.47 5.94
N ASP A 281 5.11 0.82 7.07
CA ASP A 281 5.46 1.50 8.32
C ASP A 281 6.95 1.87 8.32
N LEU A 282 7.27 3.02 7.74
CA LEU A 282 8.65 3.49 7.56
C LEU A 282 9.30 4.05 8.84
N VAL A 283 8.73 3.77 10.00
CA VAL A 283 9.44 3.93 11.29
C VAL A 283 10.03 2.58 11.75
N ASP A 284 9.55 1.46 11.20
CA ASP A 284 10.05 0.12 11.51
C ASP A 284 11.35 -0.17 10.75
N PRO A 285 12.48 -0.41 11.45
CA PRO A 285 13.75 -0.78 10.83
C PRO A 285 13.67 -2.02 9.93
N ALA A 286 12.78 -2.97 10.24
CA ALA A 286 12.64 -4.20 9.46
C ALA A 286 12.13 -3.91 8.04
N VAL A 287 11.26 -2.92 7.88
CA VAL A 287 10.72 -2.49 6.59
C VAL A 287 11.84 -1.90 5.73
N HIS A 288 12.65 -0.98 6.28
CA HIS A 288 13.80 -0.43 5.57
C HIS A 288 14.79 -1.51 5.14
N ARG A 289 15.13 -2.43 6.06
CA ARG A 289 16.02 -3.56 5.77
C ARG A 289 15.53 -4.40 4.61
N ARG A 290 14.22 -4.64 4.54
CA ARG A 290 13.61 -5.41 3.45
C ARG A 290 13.68 -4.66 2.12
N LEU A 291 13.29 -3.38 2.09
CA LEU A 291 13.28 -2.58 0.85
C LEU A 291 14.70 -2.36 0.30
N LEU A 292 15.63 -1.99 1.16
CA LEU A 292 17.04 -1.84 0.79
C LEU A 292 17.65 -3.18 0.38
N GLY A 293 17.29 -4.27 1.06
CA GLY A 293 17.68 -5.62 0.68
C GLY A 293 17.20 -6.01 -0.72
N ILE A 294 15.96 -5.69 -1.09
CA ILE A 294 15.43 -5.90 -2.45
C ILE A 294 16.22 -5.06 -3.46
N ALA A 295 16.47 -3.79 -3.17
CA ALA A 295 17.25 -2.91 -4.04
C ALA A 295 18.68 -3.45 -4.27
N ASP A 296 19.33 -3.92 -3.21
CA ASP A 296 20.70 -4.42 -3.27
C ASP A 296 20.83 -5.78 -3.94
N THR A 297 19.79 -6.60 -3.90
CA THR A 297 19.80 -7.96 -4.48
C THR A 297 19.11 -7.98 -5.84
N VAL A 298 17.78 -7.97 -5.87
CA VAL A 298 16.93 -8.01 -7.07
C VAL A 298 17.28 -6.83 -7.98
N GLY A 299 17.35 -5.61 -7.43
CA GLY A 299 17.68 -4.41 -8.19
C GLY A 299 19.05 -4.49 -8.86
N THR A 300 20.11 -4.81 -8.10
CA THR A 300 21.46 -4.98 -8.64
C THR A 300 21.52 -6.09 -9.70
N LYS A 301 20.84 -7.22 -9.50
CA LYS A 301 20.82 -8.32 -10.47
C LYS A 301 20.07 -7.93 -11.75
N ALA A 302 18.89 -7.31 -11.63
CA ALA A 302 18.11 -6.83 -12.77
C ALA A 302 18.88 -5.79 -13.59
N LEU A 303 19.57 -4.87 -12.91
CA LEU A 303 20.49 -3.91 -13.54
C LEU A 303 21.62 -4.58 -14.32
N ARG A 304 22.29 -5.56 -13.71
CA ARG A 304 23.36 -6.29 -14.36
C ARG A 304 22.87 -7.04 -15.60
N GLN A 305 21.72 -7.70 -15.49
CA GLN A 305 21.13 -8.48 -16.58
C GLN A 305 20.65 -7.62 -17.74
N SER A 306 20.05 -6.46 -17.44
CA SER A 306 19.47 -5.57 -18.45
C SER A 306 20.46 -4.61 -19.10
N ARG A 307 21.69 -4.46 -18.57
CA ARG A 307 22.68 -3.47 -19.05
C ARG A 307 22.94 -3.53 -20.55
N ASN A 308 22.89 -4.73 -21.12
CA ASN A 308 23.18 -4.96 -22.54
C ASN A 308 21.94 -5.12 -23.41
N TYR A 309 20.75 -4.94 -22.84
CA TYR A 309 19.50 -5.09 -23.55
C TYR A 309 19.35 -4.07 -24.69
N ALA A 310 18.88 -4.53 -25.83
CA ALA A 310 18.44 -3.72 -26.96
C ALA A 310 17.28 -4.44 -27.64
N ASP A 311 16.21 -3.71 -27.94
CA ASP A 311 15.09 -4.24 -28.71
C ASP A 311 15.54 -4.49 -30.15
N GLU A 312 15.54 -5.76 -30.55
CA GLU A 312 15.98 -6.19 -31.88
C GLU A 312 15.18 -5.58 -33.02
N THR A 313 13.94 -5.15 -32.77
CA THR A 313 13.09 -4.52 -33.79
C THR A 313 13.51 -3.11 -34.14
N ILE A 314 14.23 -2.44 -33.23
CA ILE A 314 14.85 -1.14 -33.48
C ILE A 314 16.15 -1.33 -34.28
N GLY A 315 16.87 -2.44 -34.06
CA GLY A 315 18.09 -2.81 -34.80
C GLY A 315 19.34 -2.01 -34.41
N ASP A 316 19.19 -0.82 -33.84
CA ASP A 316 20.30 -0.01 -33.31
C ASP A 316 20.36 -0.04 -31.78
N ARG A 317 21.41 -0.67 -31.25
CA ARG A 317 21.65 -0.79 -29.80
C ARG A 317 22.02 0.54 -29.12
N SER A 318 22.56 1.51 -29.85
CA SER A 318 22.88 2.82 -29.29
C SER A 318 21.62 3.56 -28.84
N VAL A 319 20.50 3.29 -29.52
CA VAL A 319 19.18 3.82 -29.21
C VAL A 319 18.60 3.07 -28.00
N ASN A 320 18.36 3.80 -26.90
CA ASN A 320 17.80 3.24 -25.67
C ASN A 320 16.27 3.27 -25.70
N LEU A 321 15.67 2.62 -26.70
CA LEU A 321 14.22 2.58 -26.91
C LEU A 321 13.74 1.14 -27.06
N VAL A 322 12.46 0.97 -26.73
CA VAL A 322 11.67 -0.24 -27.01
C VAL A 322 10.61 0.14 -28.04
N ALA A 323 10.35 -0.71 -29.02
CA ALA A 323 9.33 -0.41 -30.02
C ALA A 323 7.93 -0.29 -29.37
N PRO A 324 6.99 0.48 -29.96
CA PRO A 324 5.70 0.78 -29.35
C PRO A 324 4.91 -0.44 -28.86
N ARG A 325 5.02 -1.56 -29.57
CA ARG A 325 4.38 -2.83 -29.21
C ARG A 325 4.87 -3.43 -27.88
N GLY A 326 6.13 -3.18 -27.49
CA GLY A 326 6.73 -3.64 -26.24
C GLY A 326 6.59 -2.64 -25.08
N GLN A 327 6.17 -1.41 -25.37
CA GLN A 327 6.17 -0.34 -24.37
C GLN A 327 5.09 -0.50 -23.31
N ARG A 328 3.91 -1.06 -23.62
CA ARG A 328 2.82 -1.19 -22.65
C ARG A 328 2.02 -2.49 -22.82
N LEU A 329 1.68 -3.14 -21.70
CA LEU A 329 0.72 -4.23 -21.66
C LEU A 329 -0.68 -3.75 -22.07
N LYS A 330 -1.47 -4.62 -22.71
CA LYS A 330 -2.87 -4.31 -23.06
C LYS A 330 -3.77 -4.73 -21.90
N SER A 331 -4.79 -3.92 -21.64
CA SER A 331 -5.82 -4.25 -20.65
C SER A 331 -6.62 -5.49 -21.06
N GLY A 332 -6.86 -6.37 -20.11
CA GLY A 332 -7.82 -7.46 -20.20
C GLY A 332 -9.17 -7.08 -19.60
N VAL A 333 -10.16 -7.95 -19.76
CA VAL A 333 -11.45 -7.82 -19.06
C VAL A 333 -11.30 -8.43 -17.66
N PRO A 334 -11.60 -7.69 -16.57
CA PRO A 334 -11.51 -8.23 -15.22
C PRO A 334 -12.40 -9.46 -15.04
N THR A 335 -11.90 -10.50 -14.35
CA THR A 335 -12.64 -11.74 -14.11
C THR A 335 -13.96 -11.48 -13.38
N ALA A 336 -13.99 -10.53 -12.44
CA ALA A 336 -15.20 -10.13 -11.73
C ALA A 336 -16.29 -9.62 -12.71
N THR A 337 -15.92 -8.82 -13.71
CA THR A 337 -16.85 -8.33 -14.74
C THR A 337 -17.46 -9.50 -15.54
N LEU A 338 -16.65 -10.50 -15.90
CA LEU A 338 -17.14 -11.69 -16.61
C LEU A 338 -18.09 -12.51 -15.73
N ILE A 339 -17.78 -12.69 -14.44
CA ILE A 339 -18.64 -13.39 -13.48
C ILE A 339 -19.97 -12.64 -13.32
N THR A 340 -19.94 -11.32 -13.11
CA THR A 340 -21.16 -10.51 -12.97
C THR A 340 -22.01 -10.55 -14.23
N ALA A 341 -21.40 -10.45 -15.42
CA ALA A 341 -22.12 -10.60 -16.68
C ALA A 341 -22.72 -12.00 -16.83
N GLY A 342 -21.99 -13.05 -16.46
CA GLY A 342 -22.48 -14.43 -16.47
C GLY A 342 -23.67 -14.65 -15.53
N ILE A 343 -23.60 -14.13 -14.30
CA ILE A 343 -24.71 -14.17 -13.34
C ILE A 343 -25.92 -13.41 -13.91
N PHE A 344 -25.71 -12.23 -14.48
CA PHE A 344 -26.79 -11.44 -15.06
C PHE A 344 -27.47 -12.19 -16.22
N ILE A 345 -26.69 -12.79 -17.13
CA ILE A 345 -27.20 -13.60 -18.24
C ILE A 345 -27.96 -14.82 -17.71
N ALA A 346 -27.45 -15.51 -16.69
CA ALA A 346 -28.11 -16.67 -16.11
C ALA A 346 -29.44 -16.31 -15.45
N VAL A 347 -29.49 -15.23 -14.66
CA VAL A 347 -30.71 -14.73 -14.02
C VAL A 347 -31.73 -14.29 -15.06
N TRP A 348 -31.31 -13.51 -16.06
CA TRP A 348 -32.21 -13.04 -17.10
C TRP A 348 -32.69 -14.17 -18.02
N GLY A 349 -31.81 -15.09 -18.38
CA GLY A 349 -32.15 -16.28 -19.17
C GLY A 349 -33.12 -17.22 -18.43
N LEU A 350 -32.94 -17.42 -17.13
CA LEU A 350 -33.88 -18.17 -16.29
C LEU A 350 -35.26 -17.49 -16.25
N GLN A 351 -35.31 -16.16 -16.08
CA GLN A 351 -36.56 -15.41 -16.11
C GLN A 351 -37.26 -15.47 -17.47
N PHE A 352 -36.50 -15.41 -18.57
CA PHE A 352 -37.03 -15.54 -19.92
C PHE A 352 -37.61 -16.94 -20.18
N PHE A 353 -36.90 -17.99 -19.75
CA PHE A 353 -37.36 -19.36 -19.89
C PHE A 353 -38.64 -19.63 -19.08
N LEU A 354 -38.70 -19.15 -17.83
CA LEU A 354 -39.89 -19.27 -16.99
C LEU A 354 -41.11 -18.54 -17.58
N ARG A 355 -40.91 -17.44 -18.34
CA ARG A 355 -42.00 -16.72 -19.04
C ARG A 355 -42.47 -17.39 -20.33
N MET A 356 -41.68 -18.28 -20.92
CA MET A 356 -42.11 -19.07 -22.09
C MET A 356 -42.76 -20.40 -21.69
N ALA A 357 -42.50 -20.87 -20.46
CA ALA A 357 -43.00 -22.14 -19.95
C ALA A 357 -44.32 -22.04 -19.16
N GLY A 358 -44.84 -20.82 -18.94
CA GLY A 358 -46.15 -20.55 -18.35
C GLY A 358 -46.96 -19.68 -19.28
#